data_AF-A0AAD2EJS1-F1
#
_entry.id   AF-A0AAD2EJS1-F1
#
_cell.length_a   1.000
_cell.length_b   1.000
_cell.length_c   1.000
_cell.angle_alpha   90.00
_cell.angle_beta   90.00
_cell.angle_gamma   90.00
#
_symmetry.space_group_name_H-M   'P 1'
#
loop_
_entity.id
_entity.type
_entity.pdbx_description
1 polymer ?
#
loop_
_entity_poly.entity_id
_entity_poly.type
_entity_poly.pdbx_seq_one_letter_code
_entity_poly.pdbx_strand_id
1 'polypeptide(L)'
;MREYRSVAARELAACTCDRCQRRLTPEDPGEWQERLSVDLPCGFDSIFGDGNVVRLDLCQHCVRDLLGEWLRIEVPEHSQDAEKFAQALVNMPNVGKDEDFERRQE
;
A
#
# COMPACT_ATOMS: atom_id res chain seq x y z
N MET A 1 -5.34 35.66 1.26
CA MET A 1 -5.39 35.41 -0.19
C MET A 1 -4.10 34.71 -0.56
N ARG A 2 -4.13 33.56 -1.27
CA ARG A 2 -2.90 32.82 -1.62
C ARG A 2 -2.55 33.14 -3.07
N GLU A 3 -1.33 33.58 -3.31
CA GLU A 3 -0.76 33.80 -4.63
C GLU A 3 0.13 32.62 -5.00
N TYR A 4 -0.02 32.11 -6.21
CA TYR A 4 0.71 30.96 -6.71
C TYR A 4 1.51 31.36 -7.95
N ARG A 5 2.69 30.77 -8.11
CA ARG A 5 3.52 30.94 -9.31
C ARG A 5 3.62 29.64 -10.09
N SER A 6 3.71 29.75 -11.41
CA SER A 6 4.01 28.64 -12.30
C SER A 6 5.46 28.20 -12.12
N VAL A 7 5.69 26.90 -12.01
CA VAL A 7 7.04 26.31 -12.03
C VAL A 7 7.08 25.21 -13.09
N ALA A 8 8.20 25.12 -13.81
CA ALA A 8 8.50 23.96 -14.63
C ALA A 8 9.17 22.91 -13.74
N ALA A 9 8.54 21.75 -13.59
CA ALA A 9 9.06 20.63 -12.82
C ALA A 9 9.18 19.40 -13.72
N ARG A 10 10.09 18.50 -13.35
CA ARG A 10 10.20 17.18 -13.97
C ARG A 10 9.44 16.19 -13.10
N GLU A 11 8.51 15.48 -13.71
CA GLU A 11 7.78 14.39 -13.08
C GLU A 11 8.39 13.05 -13.50
N LEU A 12 8.40 12.10 -12.58
CA LEU A 12 8.88 10.75 -12.87
C LEU A 12 7.82 10.00 -13.68
N ALA A 13 8.07 9.80 -14.97
CA ALA A 13 7.11 9.16 -15.87
C ALA A 13 7.11 7.61 -15.76
N ALA A 14 8.23 7.02 -15.35
CA ALA A 14 8.41 5.58 -15.16
C ALA A 14 9.75 5.29 -14.47
N CYS A 15 9.89 4.11 -13.88
CA CYS A 15 11.17 3.51 -13.54
C CYS A 15 11.17 2.00 -13.87
N THR A 16 12.31 1.34 -13.71
CA THR A 16 12.44 -0.10 -13.95
C THR A 16 12.92 -0.74 -12.67
N CYS A 17 12.28 -1.82 -12.23
CA CYS A 17 12.74 -2.60 -11.09
C CYS A 17 14.13 -3.18 -11.38
N ASP A 18 15.13 -2.83 -10.59
CA ASP A 18 16.52 -3.21 -10.83
C ASP A 18 16.74 -4.73 -10.72
N ARG A 19 15.89 -5.43 -9.93
CA ARG A 19 15.97 -6.89 -9.78
C ARG A 19 15.30 -7.65 -10.93
N CYS A 20 14.01 -7.43 -11.15
CA CYS A 20 13.24 -8.24 -12.11
C CYS A 20 13.06 -7.58 -13.48
N GLN A 21 13.61 -6.37 -13.68
CA GLN A 21 13.54 -5.59 -14.93
C GLN A 21 12.10 -5.24 -15.37
N ARG A 22 11.11 -5.39 -14.47
CA ARG A 22 9.73 -4.94 -14.71
C ARG A 22 9.71 -3.42 -14.81
N ARG A 23 9.09 -2.89 -15.87
CA ARG A 23 8.83 -1.46 -16.00
C ARG A 23 7.64 -1.07 -15.12
N LEU A 24 7.83 -0.05 -14.30
CA LEU A 24 6.86 0.50 -13.36
C LEU A 24 6.39 1.85 -13.90
N THR A 25 5.09 2.01 -14.07
CA THR A 25 4.50 3.21 -14.67
C THR A 25 3.20 3.58 -13.96
N PRO A 26 2.79 4.86 -13.98
CA PRO A 26 1.56 5.32 -13.33
C PRO A 26 0.27 4.60 -13.78
N GLU A 27 0.26 3.97 -14.96
CA GLU A 27 -0.86 3.20 -15.48
C GLU A 27 -1.10 1.88 -14.72
N ASP A 28 -0.12 1.39 -13.98
CA ASP A 28 -0.25 0.29 -13.02
C ASP A 28 -0.10 0.85 -11.59
N PRO A 29 -1.18 1.45 -11.03
CA PRO A 29 -1.08 2.18 -9.77
C PRO A 29 -0.67 1.30 -8.59
N GLY A 30 -1.00 0.00 -8.61
CA GLY A 30 -0.63 -0.93 -7.55
C GLY A 30 0.88 -1.12 -7.48
N GLU A 31 1.52 -1.47 -8.59
CA GLU A 31 2.98 -1.62 -8.63
C GLU A 31 3.70 -0.27 -8.54
N TRP A 32 3.13 0.79 -9.09
CA TRP A 32 3.74 2.12 -9.09
C TRP A 32 3.77 2.76 -7.73
N GLN A 33 2.65 2.77 -7.00
CA GLN A 33 2.54 3.45 -5.71
C GLN A 33 3.25 2.66 -4.61
N GLU A 34 3.24 1.33 -4.69
CA GLU A 34 3.84 0.43 -3.70
C GLU A 34 5.30 0.05 -4.02
N ARG A 35 5.96 0.73 -4.97
CA ARG A 35 7.38 0.53 -5.26
C ARG A 35 8.24 1.13 -4.15
N LEU A 36 9.43 0.55 -3.94
CA LEU A 36 10.46 1.14 -3.09
C LEU A 36 11.53 1.80 -3.96
N SER A 37 11.70 3.12 -3.80
CA SER A 37 12.78 3.89 -4.43
C SER A 37 13.75 4.40 -3.35
N VAL A 38 15.04 4.15 -3.53
CA VAL A 38 16.12 4.65 -2.68
C VAL A 38 16.92 5.69 -3.47
N ASP A 39 17.13 6.86 -2.88
CA ASP A 39 18.13 7.84 -3.32
C ASP A 39 18.87 8.32 -2.05
N LEU A 40 19.97 7.63 -1.74
CA LEU A 40 20.73 7.79 -0.51
C LEU A 40 22.08 8.45 -0.79
N PRO A 41 22.26 9.75 -0.50
CA PRO A 41 23.56 10.39 -0.57
C PRO A 41 24.46 9.90 0.57
N CYS A 42 25.66 9.47 0.23
CA CYS A 42 26.65 8.93 1.15
C CYS A 42 27.49 10.04 1.79
N GLY A 43 27.64 9.96 3.11
CA GLY A 43 28.54 10.83 3.88
C GLY A 43 29.99 10.35 3.88
N PHE A 44 30.79 10.93 4.78
CA PHE A 44 32.16 10.50 5.05
C PHE A 44 32.20 9.13 5.73
N ASP A 45 33.24 8.33 5.44
CA ASP A 45 33.41 6.93 5.86
C ASP A 45 32.28 6.00 5.40
N SER A 46 31.59 6.32 4.30
CA SER A 46 30.58 5.42 3.76
C SER A 46 31.23 4.17 3.15
N ILE A 47 30.68 2.99 3.46
CA ILE A 47 31.11 1.72 2.83
C ILE A 47 30.90 1.72 1.31
N PHE A 48 30.03 2.59 0.80
CA PHE A 48 29.75 2.77 -0.62
C PHE A 48 30.63 3.84 -1.27
N GLY A 49 31.56 4.42 -0.52
CA GLY A 49 32.43 5.52 -0.91
C GLY A 49 31.86 6.89 -0.58
N ASP A 50 32.75 7.79 -0.18
CA ASP A 50 32.39 9.13 0.28
C ASP A 50 31.84 10.00 -0.86
N GLY A 51 30.74 10.69 -0.60
CA GLY A 51 30.09 11.58 -1.57
C GLY A 51 29.35 10.87 -2.71
N ASN A 52 29.34 9.53 -2.74
CA ASN A 52 28.57 8.76 -3.71
C ASN A 52 27.06 8.82 -3.41
N VAL A 53 26.24 8.38 -4.36
CA VAL A 53 24.79 8.26 -4.17
C VAL A 53 24.36 6.84 -4.50
N VAL A 54 23.75 6.16 -3.53
CA VAL A 54 23.19 4.83 -3.72
C VAL A 54 21.75 4.97 -4.20
N ARG A 55 21.45 4.41 -5.37
CA ARG A 55 20.10 4.40 -5.95
C ARG A 55 19.60 2.99 -6.21
N LEU A 56 18.32 2.78 -6.01
CA LEU A 56 17.66 1.49 -6.22
C LEU A 56 16.15 1.70 -6.42
N ASP A 57 15.57 1.05 -7.42
CA ASP A 57 14.13 0.95 -7.63
C ASP A 57 13.69 -0.52 -7.59
N LEU A 58 12.72 -0.86 -6.74
CA LEU A 58 12.18 -2.22 -6.61
C LEU A 58 10.66 -2.24 -6.67
N CYS A 59 10.09 -3.20 -7.40
CA CYS A 59 8.66 -3.49 -7.34
C CYS A 59 8.28 -4.14 -6.00
N GLN A 60 7.02 -4.04 -5.58
CA GLN A 60 6.54 -4.56 -4.29
C GLN A 60 6.86 -6.06 -4.07
N HIS A 61 6.81 -6.86 -5.13
CA HIS A 61 7.17 -8.28 -5.05
C HIS A 61 8.66 -8.46 -4.74
N CYS A 62 9.53 -7.69 -5.41
CA CYS A 62 10.96 -7.75 -5.15
C CYS A 62 11.33 -7.20 -3.78
N VAL A 63 10.60 -6.20 -3.28
CA VAL A 63 10.73 -5.72 -1.90
C VAL A 63 10.42 -6.85 -0.92
N ARG A 64 9.27 -7.52 -1.08
CA ARG A 64 8.88 -8.64 -0.22
C ARG A 64 9.88 -9.81 -0.28
N ASP A 65 10.33 -10.17 -1.48
CA ASP A 65 11.21 -11.31 -1.66
C ASP A 65 12.63 -11.06 -1.16
N LEU A 66 13.17 -9.85 -1.38
CA LEU A 66 14.52 -9.51 -0.95
C LEU A 66 14.57 -9.14 0.52
N LEU A 67 13.63 -8.31 1.00
CA LEU A 67 13.70 -7.72 2.32
C LEU A 67 12.80 -8.43 3.34
N GLY A 68 11.95 -9.36 2.90
CA GLY A 68 10.83 -9.90 3.67
C GLY A 68 11.17 -10.43 5.05
N GLU A 69 12.34 -11.05 5.23
CA GLU A 69 12.76 -11.56 6.54
C GLU A 69 13.11 -10.42 7.54
N TRP A 70 13.44 -9.23 7.04
CA TRP A 70 13.77 -8.04 7.84
C TRP A 70 12.62 -7.02 7.91
N LEU A 71 11.56 -7.19 7.11
CA LEU A 71 10.40 -6.30 7.14
C LEU A 71 9.56 -6.54 8.40
N ARG A 72 9.16 -5.45 9.07
CA ARG A 72 8.14 -5.47 10.12
C ARG A 72 6.83 -4.97 9.53
N ILE A 73 5.83 -5.84 9.47
CA ILE A 73 4.51 -5.54 8.91
C ILE A 73 3.52 -5.43 10.06
N GLU A 74 2.93 -4.25 10.24
CA GLU A 74 1.92 -3.97 11.25
C GLU A 74 0.54 -3.95 10.60
N VAL A 75 -0.43 -4.67 11.19
CA VAL A 75 -1.81 -4.68 10.72
C VAL A 75 -2.60 -3.64 11.52
N PRO A 76 -3.27 -2.66 10.89
CA PRO A 76 -4.05 -1.66 11.60
C PRO A 76 -5.18 -2.30 12.42
N GLU A 77 -5.31 -1.89 13.68
CA GLU A 77 -6.20 -2.52 14.67
C GLU A 77 -7.68 -2.57 14.22
N HIS A 78 -8.14 -1.58 13.44
CA HIS A 78 -9.53 -1.48 12.98
C HIS A 78 -9.95 -2.51 11.91
N SER A 79 -9.01 -3.27 11.35
CA SER A 79 -9.31 -4.31 10.36
C SER A 79 -9.94 -5.57 10.99
N GLN A 80 -9.56 -5.88 12.22
CA GLN A 80 -10.08 -7.04 12.96
C GLN A 80 -11.51 -6.83 13.43
N ASP A 81 -11.89 -5.58 13.68
CA ASP A 81 -13.25 -5.24 14.10
C ASP A 81 -14.23 -5.41 12.95
N ALA A 82 -13.88 -4.99 11.73
CA ALA A 82 -14.74 -5.15 10.55
C ALA A 82 -15.05 -6.63 10.24
N GLU A 83 -14.05 -7.52 10.34
CA GLU A 83 -14.25 -8.97 10.19
C GLU A 83 -15.13 -9.56 11.31
N LYS A 84 -14.92 -9.13 12.57
CA LYS A 84 -15.77 -9.54 13.69
C LYS A 84 -17.21 -9.03 13.56
N PHE A 85 -17.40 -7.80 13.09
CA PHE A 85 -18.72 -7.22 12.83
C PHE A 85 -19.44 -7.94 11.68
N ALA A 86 -18.74 -8.24 10.58
CA ALA A 86 -19.30 -9.01 9.48
C ALA A 86 -19.71 -10.43 9.94
N GLN A 87 -18.85 -11.10 10.71
CA GLN A 87 -19.15 -12.41 11.29
C GLN A 87 -20.33 -12.37 12.26
N ALA A 88 -20.46 -11.30 13.06
CA ALA A 88 -21.58 -11.11 13.98
C ALA A 88 -22.91 -10.88 13.23
N LEU A 89 -22.90 -10.15 12.11
CA LEU A 89 -24.08 -9.96 11.26
C LEU A 89 -24.53 -11.27 10.59
N VAL A 90 -23.59 -12.12 10.16
CA VAL A 90 -23.91 -13.45 9.59
C VAL A 90 -24.47 -14.40 10.64
N ASN A 91 -23.99 -14.30 11.89
CA ASN A 91 -24.41 -15.17 13.00
C ASN A 91 -25.61 -14.62 13.77
N MET A 92 -26.18 -13.48 13.36
CA MET A 92 -27.37 -12.94 14.00
C MET A 92 -28.56 -13.89 13.75
N PRO A 93 -29.26 -14.35 14.80
CA PRO A 93 -30.43 -15.19 14.62
C PRO A 93 -31.47 -14.42 13.79
N ASN A 94 -32.01 -15.06 12.77
CA ASN A 94 -33.01 -14.47 11.89
C ASN A 94 -34.32 -14.26 12.69
N VAL A 95 -34.55 -13.02 13.14
CA VAL A 95 -35.78 -12.58 13.82
C VAL A 95 -36.88 -12.38 12.77
N GLY A 96 -37.25 -13.47 12.11
CA GLY A 96 -38.20 -13.49 10.99
C GLY A 96 -39.14 -14.69 11.03
N LYS A 97 -39.22 -15.39 12.16
CA LYS A 97 -40.19 -16.47 12.39
C LYS A 97 -40.93 -16.29 13.72
N ASP A 98 -41.26 -15.05 14.04
CA ASP A 98 -42.25 -14.82 15.08
C ASP A 98 -43.62 -14.91 14.40
N GLU A 99 -44.44 -15.83 14.91
CA GLU A 99 -45.83 -16.12 14.49
C GLU A 99 -46.75 -14.88 14.63
N ASP A 100 -46.23 -13.74 15.09
CA ASP A 100 -46.91 -12.46 15.27
C ASP A 100 -47.27 -11.72 13.97
N PHE A 101 -46.78 -12.18 12.80
CA PHE A 101 -47.10 -11.59 11.49
C PHE A 101 -48.24 -12.29 10.74
N GLU A 102 -49.00 -13.19 11.38
CA GLU A 102 -50.25 -13.70 10.80
C GLU A 102 -51.31 -12.59 10.79
N ARG A 103 -51.39 -11.91 9.64
CA ARG A 103 -52.44 -10.94 9.32
C ARG A 103 -53.79 -11.66 9.39
N ARG A 104 -54.56 -11.41 10.45
CA ARG A 104 -55.97 -11.83 10.52
C ARG A 104 -56.67 -11.29 9.27
N GLN A 105 -57.08 -12.18 8.38
CA GLN A 105 -57.99 -11.84 7.30
C GLN A 105 -59.38 -11.69 7.91
N GLU A 106 -59.80 -10.44 8.08
CA GLU A 106 -61.21 -10.06 8.17
C GLU A 106 -61.66 -9.48 6.83
#